data_AF-A0A537WS70-F1
#
_entry.id   AF-A0A537WS70-F1
#
_cell.length_a   1.000
_cell.length_b   1.000
_cell.length_c   1.000
_cell.angle_alpha   90.00
_cell.angle_beta   90.00
_cell.angle_gamma   90.00
#
_symmetry.space_group_name_H-M   'P 1'
#
loop_
_entity.id
_entity.type
_entity.pdbx_description
1 polymer ?
#
loop_
_entity_poly.entity_id
_entity_poly.type
_entity_poly.pdbx_seq_one_letter_code
_entity_poly.pdbx_strand_id
1 'polypeptide(L)'
;MRIGSHDCVDRVEFAFRKTEPGPPGFDVAYMPADQALVEDGSGAPITVDGTAYLVVRFEPAATADLSGDQFVRTYTGPRRLPAADAKFVREIVKSGDFEAVLTWVIAVSEQRPFRTTASDSGLVVEIG
;
A
#
# COMPACT_ATOMS: atom_id res chain seq x y z
N MET A 1 -12.26 8.21 -34.91
CA MET A 1 -11.94 6.91 -34.27
C MET A 1 -11.53 7.19 -32.84
N ARG A 2 -12.32 6.76 -31.86
CA ARG A 2 -11.96 6.80 -30.43
C ARG A 2 -12.07 5.38 -29.90
N ILE A 3 -10.96 4.86 -29.41
CA ILE A 3 -10.91 3.60 -28.68
C ILE A 3 -11.09 3.97 -27.21
N GLY A 4 -12.10 3.37 -26.56
CA GLY A 4 -12.35 3.49 -25.12
C GLY A 4 -11.99 2.17 -24.43
N SER A 5 -11.34 2.27 -23.28
CA SER A 5 -11.00 1.15 -22.40
C SER A 5 -11.22 1.61 -20.96
N HIS A 6 -12.31 1.16 -20.34
CA HIS A 6 -12.66 1.29 -18.93
C HIS A 6 -13.07 -0.14 -18.51
N ASP A 7 -12.37 -0.95 -17.73
CA ASP A 7 -11.17 -0.79 -16.92
C ASP A 7 -10.36 -2.10 -16.98
N CYS A 8 -9.09 -1.99 -17.40
CA CYS A 8 -8.14 -3.11 -17.49
C CYS A 8 -7.19 -3.14 -16.28
N VAL A 9 -7.46 -2.37 -15.24
CA VAL A 9 -6.56 -2.17 -14.10
C VAL A 9 -7.23 -2.57 -12.79
N ASP A 10 -6.44 -3.03 -11.83
CA ASP A 10 -6.83 -3.08 -10.43
C ASP A 10 -6.49 -1.76 -9.75
N ARG A 11 -7.37 -1.29 -8.86
CA ARG A 11 -7.20 -0.02 -8.15
C ARG A 11 -7.08 -0.27 -6.66
N VAL A 12 -5.96 0.18 -6.06
CA VAL A 12 -5.73 0.19 -4.62
C VAL A 12 -5.69 1.63 -4.13
N GLU A 13 -6.47 1.94 -3.09
CA GLU A 13 -6.58 3.30 -2.55
C GLU A 13 -6.14 3.34 -1.08
N PHE A 14 -5.24 4.27 -0.77
CA PHE A 14 -4.81 4.60 0.57
C PHE A 14 -5.39 5.95 0.96
N ALA A 15 -6.27 5.97 1.96
CA ALA A 15 -6.88 7.18 2.48
C ALA A 15 -6.27 7.56 3.83
N PHE A 16 -5.94 8.85 3.97
CA PHE A 16 -5.34 9.43 5.17
C PHE A 16 -6.24 10.52 5.75
N ARG A 17 -6.20 10.69 7.08
CA ARG A 17 -6.83 11.85 7.72
C ARG A 17 -6.10 13.10 7.26
N LYS A 18 -6.86 14.15 6.90
CA LYS A 18 -6.29 15.45 6.53
C LYS A 18 -5.71 16.13 7.75
N THR A 19 -4.39 16.02 7.93
CA THR A 19 -3.63 16.82 8.90
C THR A 19 -2.95 18.01 8.21
N GLU A 20 -2.55 17.84 6.94
CA GLU A 20 -1.99 18.88 6.06
C GLU A 20 -2.52 18.69 4.62
N PRO A 21 -2.35 19.66 3.71
CA PRO A 21 -2.70 19.48 2.30
C PRO A 21 -1.81 18.44 1.60
N GLY A 22 -2.44 17.39 1.03
CA GLY A 22 -1.73 16.34 0.29
C GLY A 22 -1.54 15.06 1.11
N PRO A 23 -1.16 13.94 0.48
CA PRO A 23 -0.84 12.72 1.19
C PRO A 23 0.54 12.85 1.88
N PRO A 24 0.87 11.96 2.83
CA PRO A 24 2.24 11.79 3.29
C PRO A 24 3.21 11.62 2.11
N GLY A 25 4.50 11.90 2.34
CA GLY A 25 5.54 11.52 1.38
C GLY A 25 5.43 10.03 1.07
N PHE A 26 5.55 9.65 -0.20
CA PHE A 26 5.36 8.26 -0.62
C PHE A 26 6.40 7.82 -1.63
N ASP A 27 6.73 6.53 -1.57
CA ASP A 27 7.50 5.82 -2.59
C ASP A 27 6.74 4.55 -2.97
N VAL A 28 6.71 4.25 -4.27
CA VAL A 28 6.05 3.05 -4.81
C VAL A 28 6.98 2.40 -5.80
N ALA A 29 7.43 1.18 -5.48
CA ALA A 29 8.40 0.48 -6.29
C ALA A 29 8.22 -1.04 -6.20
N TYR A 30 8.54 -1.73 -7.30
CA TYR A 30 8.69 -3.18 -7.23
C TYR A 30 9.98 -3.52 -6.50
N MET A 31 9.90 -4.46 -5.57
CA MET A 31 11.05 -4.95 -4.81
C MET A 31 11.18 -6.47 -4.96
N PRO A 32 12.42 -7.00 -4.89
CA PRO A 32 12.63 -8.45 -4.86
C PRO A 32 12.04 -9.04 -3.57
N ALA A 33 11.73 -10.35 -3.61
CA ALA A 33 11.00 -11.03 -2.55
C ALA A 33 11.70 -10.94 -1.18
N ASP A 34 13.02 -11.04 -1.16
CA ASP A 34 13.85 -10.98 0.05
C ASP A 34 13.84 -9.59 0.73
N GLN A 35 13.46 -8.55 0.00
CA GLN A 35 13.29 -7.19 0.54
C GLN A 35 11.82 -6.88 0.81
N ALA A 36 10.91 -7.28 -0.07
CA ALA A 36 9.49 -6.98 0.05
C ALA A 36 8.79 -7.81 1.14
N LEU A 37 9.22 -9.05 1.36
CA LEU A 37 8.54 -10.02 2.21
C LEU A 37 9.16 -10.14 3.59
N VAL A 38 9.52 -9.00 4.17
CA VAL A 38 10.11 -8.89 5.50
C VAL A 38 9.36 -7.81 6.26
N GLU A 39 8.99 -8.09 7.51
CA GLU A 39 8.37 -7.09 8.38
C GLU A 39 9.38 -6.03 8.82
N ASP A 40 8.97 -4.77 8.75
CA ASP A 40 9.79 -3.64 9.21
C ASP A 40 10.05 -3.76 10.72
N GLY A 41 11.30 -3.52 11.12
CA GLY A 41 11.75 -3.57 12.52
C GLY A 41 12.02 -4.97 13.06
N SER A 42 11.11 -5.94 12.86
CA SER A 42 11.27 -7.31 13.39
C SER A 42 12.13 -8.20 12.50
N GLY A 43 12.17 -7.94 11.19
CA GLY A 43 12.83 -8.81 10.22
C GLY A 43 12.09 -10.14 9.99
N ALA A 44 10.87 -10.30 10.50
CA ALA A 44 10.10 -11.53 10.37
C ALA A 44 9.68 -11.74 8.90
N PRO A 45 9.81 -12.95 8.36
CA PRO A 45 9.39 -13.22 6.98
C PRO A 45 7.87 -13.14 6.84
N ILE A 46 7.42 -12.57 5.73
CA ILE A 46 6.01 -12.51 5.33
C ILE A 46 5.78 -13.55 4.23
N THR A 47 4.76 -14.39 4.39
CA THR A 47 4.25 -15.21 3.28
C THR A 47 3.10 -14.46 2.64
N VAL A 48 3.02 -14.38 1.32
CA VAL A 48 1.92 -13.72 0.58
C VAL A 48 1.68 -14.44 -0.74
N ASP A 49 0.45 -14.46 -1.21
CA ASP A 49 0.12 -15.03 -2.51
C ASP A 49 0.52 -14.04 -3.62
N GLY A 50 1.45 -14.40 -4.50
CA GLY A 50 1.90 -13.55 -5.60
C GLY A 50 3.26 -13.97 -6.16
N THR A 51 3.68 -13.34 -7.26
CA THR A 51 5.01 -13.57 -7.86
C THR A 51 5.83 -12.29 -8.04
N ALA A 52 5.20 -11.12 -7.92
CA ALA A 52 5.86 -9.82 -7.86
C ALA A 52 5.24 -8.95 -6.76
N TYR A 53 6.04 -8.03 -6.22
CA TYR A 53 5.70 -7.32 -4.98
C TYR A 53 5.89 -5.82 -5.18
N LEU A 54 4.78 -5.10 -5.27
CA LEU A 54 4.76 -3.64 -5.34
C LEU A 54 4.69 -3.09 -3.91
N VAL A 55 5.79 -2.52 -3.45
CA VAL A 55 5.90 -1.95 -2.10
C VAL A 55 5.47 -0.49 -2.14
N VAL A 56 4.58 -0.12 -1.23
CA VAL A 56 4.10 1.25 -1.02
C VAL A 56 4.56 1.68 0.36
N ARG A 57 5.45 2.66 0.41
CA ARG A 57 5.97 3.25 1.64
C ARG A 57 5.42 4.66 1.80
N PHE A 58 4.96 5.00 3.00
CA PHE A 58 4.53 6.33 3.38
C PHE A 58 5.35 6.84 4.57
N GLU A 59 5.81 8.08 4.49
CA GLU A 59 6.60 8.75 5.54
C GLU A 59 6.42 10.28 5.47
N PRO A 60 6.07 10.95 6.59
CA PRO A 60 5.68 10.36 7.86
C PRO A 60 4.23 9.82 7.83
N ALA A 61 4.02 8.57 8.24
CA ALA A 61 2.69 7.95 8.35
C ALA A 61 2.66 6.82 9.38
N ALA A 62 1.50 6.61 10.02
CA ALA A 62 1.28 5.51 10.97
C ALA A 62 -0.20 5.11 11.04
N THR A 63 -0.49 3.89 11.51
CA THR A 63 -1.89 3.46 11.76
C THR A 63 -2.45 3.89 13.11
N ALA A 64 -1.69 4.68 13.87
CA ALA A 64 -2.10 5.28 15.12
C ALA A 64 -1.60 6.72 15.20
N ASP A 65 -2.37 7.54 15.90
CA ASP A 65 -2.01 8.88 16.32
C ASP A 65 -1.39 8.81 17.71
N LEU A 66 -0.17 9.33 17.81
CA LEU A 66 0.62 9.43 19.02
C LEU A 66 0.98 10.89 19.37
N SER A 67 0.40 11.86 18.65
CA SER A 67 0.73 13.27 18.80
C SER A 67 0.14 13.92 20.07
N GLY A 68 -0.90 13.32 20.65
CA GLY A 68 -1.52 13.77 21.90
C GLY A 68 -1.30 12.80 23.06
N ASP A 69 -1.88 13.14 24.22
CA ASP A 69 -1.76 12.33 25.45
C ASP A 69 -2.41 10.93 25.37
N GLN A 70 -3.20 10.69 24.31
CA GLN A 70 -3.92 9.44 24.10
C GLN A 70 -3.45 8.75 22.82
N PHE A 71 -3.21 7.45 22.94
CA PHE A 71 -3.08 6.57 21.79
C PHE A 71 -4.43 6.45 21.07
N VAL A 72 -4.51 6.94 19.84
CA VAL A 72 -5.73 6.80 19.02
C VAL A 72 -5.42 5.99 17.77
N ARG A 73 -5.98 4.79 17.67
CA ARG A 73 -5.85 3.98 16.44
C ARG A 73 -6.65 4.61 15.30
N THR A 74 -5.99 4.87 14.18
CA THR A 74 -6.57 5.57 13.02
C THR A 74 -6.98 4.60 11.92
N TYR A 75 -6.29 3.47 11.80
CA TYR A 75 -6.66 2.37 10.91
C TYR A 75 -7.00 1.12 11.73
N THR A 76 -8.27 0.71 11.65
CA THR A 76 -8.85 -0.43 12.36
C THR A 76 -9.03 -1.67 11.48
N GLY A 77 -8.67 -1.57 10.20
CA GLY A 77 -8.74 -2.69 9.26
C GLY A 77 -7.73 -3.81 9.54
N PRO A 78 -7.87 -4.94 8.84
CA PRO A 78 -6.96 -6.07 8.99
C PRO A 78 -5.57 -5.75 8.44
N ARG A 79 -4.53 -6.40 8.97
CA ARG A 79 -3.16 -6.28 8.42
C ARG A 79 -3.00 -6.94 7.05
N ARG A 80 -3.94 -7.81 6.67
CA ARG A 80 -3.91 -8.59 5.43
C ARG A 80 -5.28 -8.50 4.78
N LEU A 81 -5.30 -8.11 3.51
CA LEU A 81 -6.52 -7.94 2.73
C LEU A 81 -6.45 -8.87 1.51
N PRO A 82 -7.30 -9.90 1.44
CA PRO A 82 -7.41 -10.71 0.22
C PRO A 82 -8.05 -9.87 -0.89
N ALA A 83 -7.60 -10.05 -2.13
CA ALA A 83 -8.09 -9.31 -3.29
C ALA A 83 -8.89 -10.22 -4.25
N ALA A 84 -9.92 -10.88 -3.74
CA ALA A 84 -10.65 -11.93 -4.47
C ALA A 84 -11.31 -11.45 -5.78
N ASP A 85 -11.73 -10.18 -5.84
CA ASP A 85 -12.37 -9.58 -7.02
C ASP A 85 -11.37 -8.87 -7.95
N ALA A 86 -10.09 -8.83 -7.60
CA ALA A 86 -9.03 -8.21 -8.40
C ALA A 86 -8.51 -9.17 -9.49
N LYS A 87 -8.06 -8.60 -10.62
CA LYS A 87 -7.56 -9.38 -11.77
C LYS A 87 -6.11 -9.83 -11.60
N PHE A 88 -5.28 -8.94 -11.06
CA PHE A 88 -3.83 -9.10 -10.93
C PHE A 88 -3.39 -9.08 -9.47
N VAL A 89 -3.98 -8.22 -8.63
CA VAL A 89 -3.71 -8.18 -7.20
C VAL A 89 -4.23 -9.46 -6.56
N ARG A 90 -3.41 -10.06 -5.70
CA ARG A 90 -3.74 -11.31 -4.98
C ARG A 90 -3.98 -11.04 -3.51
N GLU A 91 -3.10 -10.26 -2.91
CA GLU A 91 -3.19 -9.91 -1.49
C GLU A 91 -2.46 -8.60 -1.22
N ILE A 92 -2.94 -7.86 -0.23
CA ILE A 92 -2.30 -6.64 0.28
C ILE A 92 -1.95 -6.86 1.75
N VAL A 93 -0.69 -6.64 2.13
CA VAL A 93 -0.19 -6.90 3.49
C VAL A 93 0.48 -5.66 4.06
N LYS A 94 0.12 -5.27 5.29
CA LYS A 94 0.85 -4.25 6.07
C LYS A 94 2.12 -4.89 6.61
N SER A 95 3.25 -4.64 5.95
CA SER A 95 4.57 -5.15 6.35
C SER A 95 5.23 -4.27 7.41
N GLY A 96 4.87 -2.99 7.49
CA GLY A 96 5.52 -2.05 8.40
C GLY A 96 4.62 -0.96 8.93
N ASP A 97 4.85 -0.56 10.17
CA ASP A 97 4.21 0.55 10.87
C ASP A 97 5.06 0.91 12.09
N PHE A 98 6.25 1.45 11.82
CA PHE A 98 7.30 1.65 12.81
C PHE A 98 8.03 2.97 12.52
N GLU A 99 8.38 3.74 13.55
CA GLU A 99 9.13 5.01 13.42
C GLU A 99 8.55 6.01 12.38
N ALA A 100 7.21 6.13 12.33
CA ALA A 100 6.48 6.96 11.36
C ALA A 100 6.66 6.52 9.89
N VAL A 101 7.00 5.27 9.68
CA VAL A 101 7.01 4.61 8.38
C VAL A 101 5.86 3.61 8.32
N LEU A 102 4.96 3.81 7.36
CA LEU A 102 3.90 2.86 7.04
C LEU A 102 4.22 2.19 5.71
N THR A 103 4.41 0.87 5.75
CA THR A 103 4.77 0.07 4.58
C THR A 103 3.70 -0.97 4.29
N TRP A 104 3.27 -1.02 3.03
CA TRP A 104 2.35 -2.01 2.50
C TRP A 104 2.97 -2.74 1.31
N VAL A 105 2.73 -4.03 1.23
CA VAL A 105 3.10 -4.88 0.10
C VAL A 105 1.83 -5.23 -0.65
N ILE A 106 1.75 -4.85 -1.92
CA ILE A 106 0.71 -5.29 -2.84
C ILE A 106 1.31 -6.44 -3.66
N ALA A 107 0.91 -7.66 -3.34
CA ALA A 107 1.33 -8.85 -4.07
C ALA A 107 0.45 -9.04 -5.32
N VAL A 108 1.11 -9.18 -6.46
CA VAL A 108 0.47 -9.32 -7.77
C VAL A 108 0.85 -10.63 -8.44
N SER A 109 0.01 -11.09 -9.36
CA SER A 109 0.20 -12.34 -10.10
C SER A 109 1.45 -12.35 -10.97
N GLU A 110 1.87 -11.18 -11.44
CA GLU A 110 3.09 -10.93 -12.21
C GLU A 110 3.39 -9.42 -12.20
N GLN A 111 4.63 -9.02 -12.53
CA GLN A 111 4.99 -7.61 -12.61
C GLN A 111 4.24 -6.92 -13.75
N ARG A 112 3.49 -5.85 -13.43
CA ARG A 112 2.71 -5.05 -14.38
C ARG A 112 3.07 -3.57 -14.28
N PRO A 113 2.87 -2.79 -15.35
CA PRO A 113 2.89 -1.34 -15.24
C PRO A 113 1.93 -0.89 -14.14
N PHE A 114 2.30 0.19 -13.47
CA PHE A 114 1.43 0.82 -12.50
C PHE A 114 1.50 2.34 -12.65
N ARG A 115 0.48 3.01 -12.14
CA ARG A 115 0.41 4.45 -12.07
C ARG A 115 -0.05 4.88 -10.69
N THR A 116 0.61 5.89 -10.15
CA THR A 116 0.23 6.53 -8.89
C THR A 116 -0.46 7.86 -9.16
N THR A 117 -1.59 8.09 -8.51
CA THR A 117 -2.29 9.38 -8.51
C THR A 117 -2.47 9.84 -7.07
N ALA A 118 -1.77 10.91 -6.70
CA ALA A 118 -1.94 11.56 -5.41
C ALA A 118 -3.16 12.48 -5.43
N SER A 119 -3.84 12.57 -4.28
CA SER A 119 -4.94 13.50 -4.01
C SER A 119 -4.73 14.15 -2.65
N ASP A 120 -5.55 15.14 -2.30
CA ASP A 120 -5.43 15.88 -1.04
C ASP A 120 -5.43 15.03 0.23
N SER A 121 -5.94 13.80 0.19
CA SER A 121 -6.07 12.93 1.36
C SER A 121 -5.71 11.48 1.06
N GLY A 122 -4.96 11.20 -0.01
CA GLY A 122 -4.74 9.81 -0.38
C GLY A 122 -3.88 9.58 -1.60
N LEU A 123 -3.54 8.31 -1.78
CA LEU A 123 -2.81 7.79 -2.92
C LEU A 123 -3.64 6.69 -3.57
N VAL A 124 -3.85 6.81 -4.87
CA VAL A 124 -4.42 5.73 -5.70
C VAL A 124 -3.29 5.09 -6.50
N VAL A 125 -3.22 3.76 -6.45
CA VAL A 125 -2.31 2.93 -7.24
C VAL A 125 -3.15 2.10 -8.21
N GLU A 126 -2.98 2.32 -9.50
CA GLU A 126 -3.62 1.58 -10.58
C GLU A 126 -2.61 0.60 -11.20
N ILE A 127 -2.97 -0.68 -11.34
CA ILE A 127 -2.08 -1.77 -11.78
C ILE A 127 -2.72 -2.49 -12.98
N GLY A 128 -2.06 -2.50 -14.15
CA GLY A 128 -2.52 -3.24 -15.34
C GLY A 128 -1.72 -2.96 -16.60
#